data_AF-A0A7C6TL26-F1
#
_entry.id   AF-A0A7C6TL26-F1
#
_cell.length_a   1.000
_cell.length_b   1.000
_cell.length_c   1.000
_cell.angle_alpha   90.00
_cell.angle_beta   90.00
_cell.angle_gamma   90.00
#
_symmetry.space_group_name_H-M   'P 1'
#
loop_
_entity.id
_entity.type
_entity.pdbx_description
1 polymer ?
#
loop_
_entity_poly.entity_id
_entity_poly.type
_entity_poly.pdbx_seq_one_letter_code
_entity_poly.pdbx_strand_id
1 'polypeptide(L)'
;MTQIIEISHQYQLANISALICAGRLGEPSERRILVVANNSFAPELTPAADAMPGSAGLLADFDAVVDWNATIWPNHPKAFGISGERAPIMERALRREWDIDDNEQLELIVESLPSHPAGALTQIFATADISVHSDGLMSYGPIRNPLTLPQWQRLKSIYYTDLLPGITPRQLAEHNPDRVVLPADDLAGVIDEMAAEVADELASAHLDAPIEGSALVLGQYLAQLDLITAEEELDLHLQMLDVVKAAGLTTVIFKPHPTSARTTTGPLRRRSEEL
;
A
#
# COMPACT_ATOMS: atom_id res chain seq x y z
N MET A 1 21.67 -5.17 12.08
CA MET A 1 20.22 -5.05 12.31
C MET A 1 19.62 -4.96 10.94
N THR A 2 18.61 -5.78 10.69
CA THR A 2 17.96 -5.86 9.38
C THR A 2 16.51 -5.41 9.52
N GLN A 3 16.09 -4.50 8.66
CA GLN A 3 14.70 -4.09 8.50
C GLN A 3 14.05 -4.98 7.44
N ILE A 4 12.94 -5.61 7.80
CA ILE A 4 12.06 -6.32 6.87
C ILE A 4 10.85 -5.43 6.65
N ILE A 5 10.75 -4.88 5.45
CA ILE A 5 9.73 -3.89 5.09
C ILE A 5 8.74 -4.57 4.17
N GLU A 6 7.50 -4.76 4.64
CA GLU A 6 6.45 -5.38 3.83
C GLU A 6 5.59 -4.32 3.16
N ILE A 7 5.35 -4.48 1.86
CA ILE A 7 4.43 -3.65 1.10
C ILE A 7 3.52 -4.51 0.23
N SER A 8 2.36 -3.95 -0.11
CA SER A 8 1.38 -4.57 -0.99
C SER A 8 0.99 -3.74 -2.22
N HIS A 9 1.34 -2.45 -2.26
CA HIS A 9 1.02 -1.54 -3.35
C HIS A 9 2.20 -0.62 -3.69
N GLN A 10 2.27 -0.17 -4.95
CA GLN A 10 3.32 0.73 -5.42
C GLN A 10 3.35 2.06 -4.66
N TYR A 11 2.19 2.56 -4.22
CA TYR A 11 2.15 3.77 -3.42
C TYR A 11 2.85 3.60 -2.06
N GLN A 12 2.77 2.42 -1.44
CA GLN A 12 3.53 2.12 -0.22
C GLN A 12 5.04 2.10 -0.48
N LEU A 13 5.48 1.56 -1.63
CA LEU A 13 6.88 1.61 -2.05
C LEU A 13 7.39 3.06 -2.11
N ALA A 14 6.62 3.96 -2.74
CA ALA A 14 6.95 5.38 -2.81
C ALA A 14 7.02 6.03 -1.42
N ASN A 15 6.09 5.72 -0.52
CA ASN A 15 6.09 6.25 0.85
C ASN A 15 7.30 5.77 1.66
N ILE A 16 7.67 4.48 1.54
CA ILE A 16 8.85 3.92 2.20
C ILE A 16 10.13 4.53 1.64
N SER A 17 10.27 4.61 0.32
CA SER A 17 11.42 5.25 -0.33
C SER A 17 11.58 6.71 0.13
N ALA A 18 10.48 7.47 0.16
CA ALA A 18 10.48 8.84 0.66
C ALA A 18 10.90 8.94 2.14
N LEU A 19 10.47 8.00 3.00
CA LEU A 19 10.91 7.93 4.39
C LEU A 19 12.40 7.60 4.53
N ILE A 20 12.94 6.72 3.67
CA ILE A 20 14.37 6.39 3.62
C ILE A 20 15.17 7.62 3.18
N CYS A 21 14.79 8.24 2.06
CA CYS A 21 15.43 9.44 1.52
C CYS A 21 15.41 10.62 2.50
N ALA A 22 14.32 10.78 3.26
CA ALA A 22 14.19 11.81 4.29
C ALA A 22 14.95 11.49 5.59
N GLY A 23 15.60 10.32 5.70
CA GLY A 23 16.30 9.88 6.91
C GLY A 23 15.36 9.63 8.09
N ARG A 24 14.11 9.24 7.81
CA ARG A 24 13.05 9.00 8.80
C ARG A 24 12.84 7.52 9.08
N LEU A 25 13.41 6.63 8.28
CA LEU A 25 13.29 5.16 8.39
C LEU A 25 14.62 4.53 8.86
N GLY A 26 14.93 4.73 10.14
CA GLY A 26 16.14 4.20 10.78
C GLY A 26 17.43 4.82 10.24
N GLU A 27 18.57 4.20 10.58
CA GLU A 27 19.89 4.67 10.16
C GLU A 27 20.23 4.24 8.72
N PRO A 28 21.00 5.02 7.94
CA PRO A 28 21.37 4.66 6.56
C PRO A 28 22.13 3.34 6.43
N SER A 29 22.83 2.88 7.48
CA SER A 29 23.62 1.65 7.48
C SER A 29 22.82 0.37 7.75
N GLU A 30 21.52 0.48 8.01
CA GLU A 30 20.66 -0.68 8.24
C GLU A 30 20.43 -1.43 6.93
N ARG A 31 20.55 -2.76 6.99
CA ARG A 31 20.22 -3.63 5.85
C ARG A 31 18.70 -3.65 5.67
N ARG A 32 18.20 -3.44 4.47
CA ARG A 32 16.77 -3.37 4.16
C ARG A 32 16.35 -4.46 3.19
N ILE A 33 15.38 -5.26 3.60
CA ILE A 33 14.75 -6.30 2.78
C ILE A 33 13.31 -5.88 2.50
N LEU A 34 13.00 -5.62 1.23
CA LEU A 34 11.65 -5.34 0.78
C LEU A 34 10.90 -6.66 0.54
N VAL A 35 9.82 -6.90 1.27
CA VAL A 35 8.92 -8.04 1.08
C VAL A 35 7.68 -7.55 0.34
N VAL A 36 7.51 -7.97 -0.91
CA VAL A 36 6.41 -7.53 -1.78
C VAL A 36 5.30 -8.57 -1.80
N ALA A 37 4.11 -8.19 -1.37
CA ALA A 37 2.92 -9.03 -1.37
C ALA A 37 1.86 -8.51 -2.34
N ASN A 38 1.60 -9.25 -3.42
CA ASN A 38 0.49 -8.94 -4.31
C ASN A 38 -0.83 -9.50 -3.75
N ASN A 39 -1.62 -8.60 -3.18
CA ASN A 39 -2.89 -8.85 -2.49
C ASN A 39 -4.13 -8.80 -3.40
N SER A 40 -3.94 -8.71 -4.72
CA SER A 40 -5.04 -8.66 -5.69
C SER A 40 -5.82 -9.98 -5.73
N PHE A 41 -7.06 -9.98 -6.20
CA PHE A 41 -7.87 -11.21 -6.26
C PHE A 41 -7.23 -12.33 -7.10
N ALA A 42 -6.48 -11.97 -8.14
CA ALA A 42 -5.77 -12.89 -9.01
C ALA A 42 -4.33 -12.37 -9.21
N PRO A 43 -3.42 -12.60 -8.25
CA PRO A 43 -2.07 -12.06 -8.27
C PRO A 43 -1.28 -12.42 -9.52
N GLU A 44 -1.54 -13.57 -10.13
CA GLU A 44 -0.89 -14.04 -11.35
C GLU A 44 -1.27 -13.23 -12.60
N LEU A 45 -2.34 -12.43 -12.50
CA LEU A 45 -2.87 -11.59 -13.59
C LEU A 45 -2.63 -10.10 -13.36
N THR A 46 -2.00 -9.71 -12.25
CA THR A 46 -1.70 -8.31 -11.95
C THR A 46 -0.23 -8.15 -11.60
N PRO A 47 0.47 -7.15 -12.13
CA PRO A 47 1.82 -6.84 -11.68
C PRO A 47 1.82 -6.51 -10.18
N ALA A 48 2.87 -6.97 -9.49
CA ALA A 48 3.16 -6.61 -8.10
C ALA A 48 3.81 -5.21 -8.05
N ALA A 49 3.93 -4.64 -6.84
CA ALA A 49 4.37 -3.25 -6.64
C ALA A 49 5.77 -2.96 -7.22
N ASP A 50 6.68 -3.93 -7.16
CA ASP A 50 8.04 -3.89 -7.69
C ASP A 50 8.12 -4.02 -9.22
N ALA A 51 7.09 -4.55 -9.85
CA ALA A 51 7.00 -4.72 -11.31
C ALA A 51 6.14 -3.65 -12.00
N MET A 52 5.56 -2.72 -11.25
CA MET A 52 4.78 -1.61 -11.81
C MET A 52 5.71 -0.58 -12.48
N PRO A 53 5.28 0.07 -13.59
CA PRO A 53 6.05 1.16 -14.20
C PRO A 53 6.32 2.28 -13.20
N GLY A 54 7.58 2.76 -13.15
CA GLY A 54 8.01 3.80 -12.22
C GLY A 54 8.51 3.26 -10.87
N SER A 55 8.63 1.94 -10.70
CA SER A 55 9.15 1.34 -9.47
C SER A 55 10.65 1.05 -9.49
N ALA A 56 11.30 0.97 -10.66
CA ALA A 56 12.63 0.38 -10.75
C ALA A 56 13.67 1.18 -9.97
N GLY A 57 13.61 2.51 -10.02
CA GLY A 57 14.48 3.40 -9.27
C GLY A 57 14.32 3.24 -7.75
N LEU A 58 13.09 3.06 -7.28
CA LEU A 58 12.78 2.94 -5.84
C LEU A 58 13.35 1.66 -5.22
N LEU A 59 13.52 0.60 -6.02
CA LEU A 59 14.08 -0.66 -5.53
C LEU A 59 15.57 -0.54 -5.15
N ALA A 60 16.26 0.52 -5.59
CA ALA A 60 17.66 0.77 -5.24
C ALA A 60 17.87 1.11 -3.75
N ASP A 61 16.80 1.47 -3.03
CA ASP A 61 16.84 1.76 -1.59
C ASP A 61 16.94 0.49 -0.71
N PHE A 62 16.88 -0.70 -1.32
CA PHE A 62 16.81 -1.99 -0.64
C PHE A 62 17.95 -2.92 -1.05
N ASP A 63 18.52 -3.65 -0.09
CA ASP A 63 19.58 -4.63 -0.33
C ASP A 63 19.04 -5.93 -0.95
N ALA A 64 17.76 -6.23 -0.71
CA ALA A 64 17.08 -7.39 -1.28
C ALA A 64 15.59 -7.10 -1.48
N VAL A 65 15.02 -7.68 -2.55
CA VAL A 65 13.59 -7.67 -2.83
C VAL A 65 13.11 -9.12 -2.86
N VAL A 66 12.06 -9.41 -2.10
CA VAL A 66 11.50 -10.75 -1.90
C VAL A 66 10.06 -10.77 -2.40
N ASP A 67 9.77 -11.71 -3.31
CA ASP A 67 8.40 -12.04 -3.69
C ASP A 67 7.74 -12.90 -2.60
N TRP A 68 6.84 -12.29 -1.83
CA TRP A 68 6.11 -13.01 -0.79
C TRP A 68 5.19 -14.07 -1.37
N ASN A 69 4.50 -13.78 -2.47
CA ASN A 69 3.55 -14.70 -3.12
C ASN A 69 4.25 -15.99 -3.56
N ALA A 70 5.45 -15.90 -4.13
CA ALA A 70 6.27 -17.06 -4.46
C ALA A 70 6.70 -17.84 -3.22
N THR A 71 7.07 -17.13 -2.14
CA THR A 71 7.52 -17.72 -0.87
C THR A 71 6.44 -18.58 -0.21
N ILE A 72 5.17 -18.17 -0.28
CA ILE A 72 4.04 -18.86 0.38
C ILE A 72 3.18 -19.71 -0.57
N TRP A 73 3.57 -19.84 -1.83
CA TRP A 73 2.84 -20.62 -2.83
C TRP A 73 2.53 -22.04 -2.32
N PRO A 74 1.29 -22.57 -2.50
CA PRO A 74 0.18 -22.03 -3.31
C PRO A 74 -0.83 -21.17 -2.53
N ASN A 75 -0.45 -20.61 -1.38
CA ASN A 75 -1.38 -19.80 -0.59
C ASN A 75 -1.47 -18.37 -1.12
N HIS A 76 -2.68 -17.81 -1.06
CA HIS A 76 -2.88 -16.38 -1.29
C HIS A 76 -2.44 -15.57 -0.05
N PRO A 77 -1.74 -14.43 -0.17
CA PRO A 77 -1.23 -13.67 0.98
C PRO A 77 -2.29 -13.32 2.03
N LYS A 78 -3.47 -12.85 1.61
CA LYS A 78 -4.62 -12.58 2.51
C LYS A 78 -5.14 -13.79 3.29
N ALA A 79 -4.90 -15.01 2.80
CA ALA A 79 -5.39 -16.25 3.41
C ALA A 79 -4.27 -17.03 4.12
N PHE A 80 -3.00 -16.68 3.87
CA PHE A 80 -1.87 -17.36 4.47
C PHE A 80 -1.77 -17.06 5.95
N GLY A 81 -1.91 -18.10 6.77
CA GLY A 81 -1.66 -18.07 8.19
C GLY A 81 -0.71 -19.19 8.59
N ILE A 82 -0.01 -18.99 9.70
CA ILE A 82 0.86 -20.00 10.29
C ILE A 82 0.45 -20.24 11.74
N SER A 83 0.66 -21.43 12.28
CA SER A 83 0.45 -21.67 13.71
C SER A 83 1.66 -21.18 14.51
N GLY A 84 1.47 -20.83 15.79
CA GLY A 84 2.58 -20.46 16.67
C GLY A 84 3.65 -21.55 16.81
N GLU A 85 3.25 -22.82 16.70
CA GLU A 85 4.18 -23.97 16.73
C GLU A 85 5.06 -24.06 15.47
N ARG A 86 4.53 -23.64 14.32
CA ARG A 86 5.23 -23.68 13.03
C ARG A 86 5.98 -22.40 12.71
N ALA A 87 5.61 -21.28 13.33
CA ALA A 87 6.22 -19.97 13.11
C ALA A 87 7.76 -19.98 13.26
N PRO A 88 8.36 -20.59 14.32
CA PRO A 88 9.82 -20.64 14.45
C PRO A 88 10.54 -21.43 13.35
N ILE A 89 9.88 -22.46 12.79
CA ILE A 89 10.43 -23.24 11.68
C ILE A 89 10.44 -22.38 10.42
N MET A 90 9.37 -21.64 10.17
CA MET A 90 9.27 -20.70 9.05
C MET A 90 10.29 -19.56 9.20
N GLU A 91 10.43 -18.98 10.39
CA GLU A 91 11.42 -17.93 10.65
C GLU A 91 12.83 -18.42 10.29
N ARG A 92 13.23 -19.61 10.76
CA ARG A 92 14.55 -20.17 10.46
C ARG A 92 14.75 -20.44 8.96
N ALA A 93 13.70 -20.87 8.26
CA ALA A 93 13.75 -21.06 6.82
C ALA A 93 13.91 -19.72 6.07
N LEU A 94 13.13 -18.70 6.45
CA LEU A 94 13.21 -17.36 5.85
C LEU A 94 14.53 -16.67 6.14
N ARG A 95 15.04 -16.75 7.38
CA ARG A 95 16.37 -16.20 7.71
C ARG A 95 17.44 -16.79 6.81
N ARG A 96 17.43 -18.12 6.59
CA ARG A 96 18.38 -18.77 5.69
C ARG A 96 18.20 -18.32 4.24
N GLU A 97 16.96 -18.26 3.75
CA GLU A 97 16.66 -17.87 2.36
C GLU A 97 17.02 -16.41 2.09
N TRP A 98 16.83 -15.54 3.09
CA TRP A 98 17.08 -14.11 3.00
C TRP A 98 18.48 -13.71 3.48
N ASP A 99 19.36 -14.69 3.73
CA ASP A 99 20.74 -14.49 4.22
C ASP A 99 20.82 -13.58 5.47
N ILE A 100 19.96 -13.85 6.45
CA ILE A 100 19.91 -13.17 7.74
C ILE A 100 20.55 -14.09 8.79
N ASP A 101 21.47 -13.57 9.58
CA ASP A 101 22.08 -14.33 10.67
C ASP A 101 21.05 -14.73 11.75
N ASP A 102 21.21 -15.93 12.32
CA ASP A 102 20.30 -16.50 13.34
C ASP A 102 20.13 -15.57 14.57
N ASN A 103 21.16 -14.80 14.93
CA ASN A 103 21.16 -13.91 16.09
C ASN A 103 20.97 -12.43 15.74
N GLU A 104 20.76 -12.11 14.46
CA GLU A 104 20.59 -10.73 14.05
C GLU A 104 19.24 -10.18 14.52
N GLN A 105 19.29 -8.98 15.12
CA GLN A 105 18.11 -8.22 15.50
C GLN A 105 17.34 -7.76 14.26
N LEU A 106 16.01 -7.91 14.33
CA LEU A 106 15.09 -7.59 13.25
C LEU A 106 14.11 -6.51 13.69
N GLU A 107 13.80 -5.61 12.76
CA GLU A 107 12.65 -4.73 12.82
C GLU A 107 11.71 -5.11 11.66
N LEU A 108 10.43 -5.27 11.96
CA LEU A 108 9.38 -5.43 10.96
C LEU A 108 8.69 -4.08 10.74
N ILE A 109 8.73 -3.59 9.51
CA ILE A 109 7.99 -2.39 9.10
C ILE A 109 6.90 -2.88 8.16
N VAL A 110 5.69 -3.07 8.69
CA VAL A 110 4.60 -3.75 7.97
C VAL A 110 3.45 -2.80 7.70
N GLU A 111 2.61 -3.15 6.73
CA GLU A 111 1.38 -2.39 6.49
C GLU A 111 0.36 -2.60 7.63
N SER A 112 -0.87 -2.13 7.40
CA SER A 112 -2.07 -2.33 8.20
C SER A 112 -2.11 -3.59 9.09
N LEU A 113 -1.79 -3.47 10.37
CA LEU A 113 -2.01 -4.51 11.39
C LEU A 113 -3.44 -4.47 11.97
N PRO A 114 -4.01 -5.63 12.35
CA PRO A 114 -3.44 -6.99 12.31
C PRO A 114 -3.75 -7.76 11.01
N SER A 115 -4.14 -7.08 9.94
CA SER A 115 -4.52 -7.72 8.67
C SER A 115 -3.36 -8.48 8.03
N HIS A 116 -3.68 -9.45 7.17
CA HIS A 116 -2.68 -10.17 6.39
C HIS A 116 -2.25 -9.35 5.16
N PRO A 117 -0.97 -9.41 4.76
CA PRO A 117 0.09 -10.32 5.23
C PRO A 117 0.82 -9.88 6.51
N ALA A 118 0.72 -8.62 6.93
CA ALA A 118 1.40 -8.06 8.11
C ALA A 118 1.24 -8.94 9.37
N GLY A 119 0.02 -9.40 9.65
CA GLY A 119 -0.28 -10.29 10.76
C GLY A 119 0.53 -11.60 10.74
N ALA A 120 0.65 -12.24 9.57
CA ALA A 120 1.44 -13.47 9.42
C ALA A 120 2.93 -13.22 9.64
N LEU A 121 3.48 -12.13 9.11
CA LEU A 121 4.90 -11.78 9.29
C LEU A 121 5.21 -11.48 10.77
N THR A 122 4.35 -10.73 11.46
CA THR A 122 4.54 -10.46 12.90
C THR A 122 4.47 -11.73 13.76
N GLN A 123 3.77 -12.76 13.29
CA GLN A 123 3.73 -14.06 13.94
C GLN A 123 4.96 -14.92 13.64
N ILE A 124 5.47 -14.88 12.40
CA ILE A 124 6.69 -15.59 12.01
C ILE A 124 7.88 -15.03 12.76
N PHE A 125 8.11 -13.73 12.68
CA PHE A 125 9.21 -13.03 13.36
C PHE A 125 8.75 -12.54 14.73
N ALA A 126 8.53 -13.49 15.64
CA ALA A 126 7.86 -13.25 16.92
C ALA A 126 8.66 -12.38 17.91
N THR A 127 9.96 -12.19 17.69
CA THR A 127 10.85 -11.39 18.55
C THR A 127 11.26 -10.06 17.93
N ALA A 128 10.89 -9.79 16.68
CA ALA A 128 11.24 -8.54 16.01
C ALA A 128 10.46 -7.36 16.59
N ASP A 129 11.08 -6.18 16.66
CA ASP A 129 10.35 -4.95 16.93
C ASP A 129 9.38 -4.67 15.75
N ILE A 130 8.24 -4.05 16.04
CA ILE A 130 7.19 -3.80 15.05
C ILE A 130 7.02 -2.30 14.87
N SER A 131 7.10 -1.85 13.64
CA SER A 131 6.64 -0.54 13.19
C SER A 131 5.59 -0.71 12.09
N VAL A 132 4.66 0.22 12.01
CA VAL A 132 3.60 0.20 11.00
C VAL A 132 3.80 1.36 10.04
N HIS A 133 3.75 1.11 8.74
CA HIS A 133 3.63 2.19 7.77
C HIS A 133 2.20 2.29 7.25
N SER A 134 1.74 3.53 7.10
CA SER A 134 0.39 3.84 6.67
C SER A 134 0.41 4.95 5.64
N ASP A 135 -0.10 4.65 4.46
CA ASP A 135 -0.05 5.49 3.28
C ASP A 135 -1.41 6.17 2.99
N GLY A 136 -2.51 5.71 3.59
CA GLY A 136 -3.87 6.19 3.29
C GLY A 136 -4.60 6.94 4.40
N LEU A 137 -5.73 7.55 4.03
CA LEU A 137 -6.66 8.26 4.94
C LEU A 137 -7.23 7.36 6.06
N MET A 138 -7.15 6.04 5.92
CA MET A 138 -7.60 5.11 6.96
C MET A 138 -6.78 5.20 8.24
N SER A 139 -5.55 5.71 8.19
CA SER A 139 -4.73 5.96 9.36
C SER A 139 -5.33 6.99 10.33
N TYR A 140 -6.22 7.85 9.83
CA TYR A 140 -6.89 8.88 10.63
C TYR A 140 -8.05 8.34 11.48
N GLY A 141 -8.50 7.11 11.22
CA GLY A 141 -9.43 6.39 12.07
C GLY A 141 -8.73 5.47 13.09
N PRO A 142 -9.45 5.02 14.13
CA PRO A 142 -8.97 3.93 14.99
C PRO A 142 -8.86 2.61 14.19
N ILE A 143 -8.07 1.66 14.69
CA ILE A 143 -8.02 0.31 14.11
C ILE A 143 -9.38 -0.40 14.30
N ARG A 144 -9.76 -1.20 13.30
CA ARG A 144 -11.03 -1.95 13.34
C ARG A 144 -10.91 -3.24 14.17
N ASN A 145 -9.75 -3.87 14.11
CA ASN A 145 -9.46 -5.13 14.78
C ASN A 145 -8.31 -4.90 15.77
N PRO A 146 -8.49 -5.18 17.07
CA PRO A 146 -7.48 -4.90 18.08
C PRO A 146 -6.22 -5.75 17.88
N LEU A 147 -5.06 -5.21 18.28
CA LEU A 147 -3.82 -5.98 18.31
C LEU A 147 -3.83 -7.03 19.42
N THR A 148 -3.18 -8.16 19.15
CA THR A 148 -2.90 -9.16 20.20
C THR A 148 -1.83 -8.65 21.17
N LEU A 149 -1.77 -9.22 22.37
CA LEU A 149 -0.76 -8.86 23.37
C LEU A 149 0.69 -8.93 22.84
N PRO A 150 1.10 -10.01 22.13
CA PRO A 150 2.45 -10.08 21.57
C PRO A 150 2.75 -9.05 20.47
N GLN A 151 1.73 -8.52 19.79
CA GLN A 151 1.92 -7.51 18.76
C GLN A 151 2.12 -6.13 19.38
N TRP A 152 1.23 -5.69 20.28
CA TRP A 152 1.35 -4.33 20.80
C TRP A 152 2.54 -4.14 21.75
N GLN A 153 2.99 -5.19 22.45
CA GLN A 153 4.20 -5.12 23.30
C GLN A 153 5.49 -4.82 22.52
N ARG A 154 5.50 -5.12 21.21
CA ARG A 154 6.64 -4.92 20.32
C ARG A 154 6.45 -3.71 19.40
N LEU A 155 5.27 -3.09 19.42
CA LEU A 155 4.97 -1.92 18.61
C LEU A 155 5.83 -0.72 19.08
N LYS A 156 6.62 -0.15 18.17
CA LYS A 156 7.47 1.01 18.38
C LYS A 156 6.87 2.25 17.76
N SER A 157 6.70 2.20 16.45
CA SER A 157 6.43 3.40 15.66
C SER A 157 5.30 3.19 14.66
N ILE A 158 4.66 4.30 14.29
CA ILE A 158 3.81 4.39 13.11
C ILE A 158 4.35 5.50 12.20
N TYR A 159 4.67 5.13 10.97
CA TYR A 159 5.02 6.03 9.88
C TYR A 159 3.76 6.40 9.11
N TYR A 160 3.54 7.69 8.88
CA TYR A 160 2.37 8.15 8.14
C TYR A 160 2.66 9.38 7.29
N THR A 161 1.97 9.50 6.17
CA THR A 161 2.01 10.68 5.32
C THR A 161 1.02 11.73 5.79
N ASP A 162 1.46 12.98 5.88
CA ASP A 162 0.62 14.10 6.32
C ASP A 162 -0.39 14.51 5.23
N LEU A 163 -1.43 13.69 5.07
CA LEU A 163 -2.50 13.89 4.09
C LEU A 163 -3.52 14.95 4.52
N LEU A 164 -3.64 15.20 5.83
CA LEU A 164 -4.57 16.16 6.42
C LEU A 164 -3.81 17.06 7.42
N PRO A 165 -3.24 18.18 6.94
CA PRO A 165 -2.45 19.08 7.76
C PRO A 165 -3.20 19.50 9.04
N GLY A 166 -2.53 19.35 10.19
CA GLY A 166 -3.08 19.71 11.50
C GLY A 166 -3.98 18.65 12.13
N ILE A 167 -4.21 17.51 11.47
CA ILE A 167 -4.92 16.36 12.04
C ILE A 167 -3.91 15.25 12.34
N THR A 168 -3.86 14.78 13.57
CA THR A 168 -3.03 13.63 13.94
C THR A 168 -3.77 12.33 13.66
N PRO A 169 -3.15 11.35 12.98
CA PRO A 169 -3.73 10.03 12.79
C PRO A 169 -4.11 9.35 14.11
N ARG A 170 -5.19 8.56 14.09
CA ARG A 170 -5.71 7.86 15.28
C ARG A 170 -5.44 6.36 15.28
N GLN A 171 -4.92 5.83 14.17
CA GLN A 171 -4.50 4.44 14.09
C GLN A 171 -3.51 4.13 15.23
N LEU A 172 -3.79 3.05 15.95
CA LEU A 172 -2.99 2.52 17.06
C LEU A 172 -2.80 3.49 18.25
N ALA A 173 -3.63 4.54 18.37
CA ALA A 173 -3.51 5.53 19.43
C ALA A 173 -3.62 4.92 20.85
N GLU A 174 -4.37 3.83 21.01
CA GLU A 174 -4.52 3.10 22.27
C GLU A 174 -3.20 2.47 22.78
N HIS A 175 -2.21 2.31 21.91
CA HIS A 175 -0.91 1.70 22.23
C HIS A 175 0.23 2.73 22.32
N ASN A 176 -0.08 4.02 22.08
CA ASN A 176 0.88 5.13 22.17
C ASN A 176 2.23 4.88 21.45
N PRO A 177 2.23 4.44 20.18
CA PRO A 177 3.47 4.32 19.39
C PRO A 177 4.08 5.71 19.13
N ASP A 178 5.37 5.74 18.85
CA ASP A 178 6.00 6.93 18.27
C ASP A 178 5.40 7.23 16.90
N ARG A 179 5.18 8.51 16.59
CA ARG A 179 4.48 8.94 15.38
C ARG A 179 5.45 9.70 14.49
N VAL A 180 5.91 9.03 13.44
CA VAL A 180 6.87 9.58 12.49
C VAL A 180 6.11 10.07 11.26
N VAL A 181 6.15 11.37 11.04
CA VAL A 181 5.48 12.01 9.90
C VAL A 181 6.38 12.00 8.66
N LEU A 182 5.83 11.64 7.52
CA LEU A 182 6.35 11.92 6.18
C LEU A 182 5.66 13.18 5.63
N PRO A 183 6.39 14.31 5.49
CA PRO A 183 5.89 15.50 4.80
C PRO A 183 5.48 15.19 3.36
N ALA A 184 4.40 15.83 2.90
CA ALA A 184 3.92 15.64 1.52
C ALA A 184 4.95 16.06 0.46
N ASP A 185 5.77 17.08 0.74
CA ASP A 185 6.82 17.55 -0.16
C ASP A 185 7.93 16.51 -0.37
N ASP A 186 8.29 15.76 0.67
CA ASP A 186 9.27 14.67 0.59
C ASP A 186 8.74 13.53 -0.30
N LEU A 187 7.44 13.22 -0.22
CA LEU A 187 6.79 12.25 -1.09
C LEU A 187 6.65 12.75 -2.54
N ALA A 188 6.36 14.04 -2.73
CA ALA A 188 6.18 14.62 -4.06
C ALA A 188 7.43 14.45 -4.94
N GLY A 189 8.63 14.64 -4.37
CA GLY A 189 9.89 14.41 -5.08
C GLY A 189 10.04 12.98 -5.57
N VAL A 190 9.68 11.99 -4.76
CA VAL A 190 9.69 10.57 -5.17
C VAL A 190 8.68 10.30 -6.29
N ILE A 191 7.47 10.88 -6.22
CA ILE A 191 6.48 10.75 -7.30
C ILE A 191 6.99 11.36 -8.62
N ASP A 192 7.69 12.49 -8.56
CA ASP A 192 8.32 13.10 -9.75
C ASP A 192 9.39 12.19 -10.35
N GLU A 193 10.20 11.52 -9.52
CA GLU A 193 11.19 10.52 -9.97
C GLU A 193 10.53 9.31 -10.63
N MET A 194 9.45 8.78 -10.03
CA MET A 194 8.68 7.69 -10.63
C MET A 194 8.09 8.09 -11.98
N ALA A 195 7.57 9.31 -12.11
CA ALA A 195 7.03 9.83 -13.35
C ALA A 195 8.11 10.05 -14.42
N ALA A 196 9.30 10.50 -14.02
CA ALA A 196 10.45 10.68 -14.90
C ALA A 196 10.94 9.35 -15.48
N GLU A 197 10.91 8.26 -14.70
CA GLU A 197 11.29 6.90 -15.14
C GLU A 197 10.43 6.42 -16.32
N VAL A 198 9.16 6.78 -16.34
CA VAL A 198 8.18 6.34 -17.36
C VAL A 198 7.86 7.43 -18.40
N ALA A 199 8.62 8.53 -18.43
CA ALA A 199 8.30 9.69 -19.25
C ALA A 199 8.21 9.36 -20.75
N ASP A 200 9.13 8.55 -21.28
CA ASP A 200 9.14 8.14 -22.69
C ASP A 200 7.93 7.26 -23.05
N GLU A 201 7.48 6.41 -22.12
CA GLU A 201 6.31 5.55 -22.28
C GLU A 201 5.02 6.38 -22.27
N LEU A 202 4.93 7.34 -21.35
CA LEU A 202 3.83 8.31 -21.29
C LEU A 202 3.77 9.15 -22.57
N ALA A 203 4.90 9.65 -23.05
CA ALA A 203 4.96 10.42 -24.30
C ALA A 203 4.54 9.58 -25.51
N SER A 204 4.99 8.32 -25.58
CA SER A 204 4.60 7.37 -26.63
C SER A 204 3.10 7.05 -26.61
N ALA A 205 2.47 7.11 -25.44
CA ALA A 205 1.03 6.93 -25.26
C ALA A 205 0.22 8.24 -25.34
N HIS A 206 0.88 9.39 -25.55
CA HIS A 206 0.25 10.72 -25.51
C HIS A 206 -0.42 11.04 -24.16
N LEU A 207 0.22 10.63 -23.06
CA LEU A 207 -0.20 10.84 -21.67
C LEU A 207 0.81 11.69 -20.87
N ASP A 208 1.76 12.32 -21.56
CA ASP A 208 2.80 13.22 -21.01
C ASP A 208 2.30 14.66 -20.75
N ALA A 209 1.04 14.95 -21.09
CA ALA A 209 0.37 16.21 -20.80
C ALA A 209 -1.09 15.96 -20.36
N PRO A 210 -1.69 16.88 -19.58
CA PRO A 210 -3.11 16.80 -19.23
C PRO A 210 -4.00 16.72 -20.48
N ILE A 211 -4.95 15.78 -20.48
CA ILE A 211 -5.92 15.67 -21.56
C ILE A 211 -6.88 16.87 -21.46
N GLU A 212 -6.89 17.73 -22.48
CA GLU A 212 -7.75 18.91 -22.50
C GLU A 212 -9.23 18.53 -22.38
N GLY A 213 -9.97 19.28 -21.56
CA GLY A 213 -11.38 19.04 -21.34
C GLY A 213 -11.70 17.70 -20.66
N SER A 214 -10.73 17.11 -19.94
CA SER A 214 -10.93 15.86 -19.20
C SER A 214 -11.17 16.07 -17.70
N ALA A 215 -11.83 15.11 -17.07
CA ALA A 215 -11.93 14.96 -15.62
C ALA A 215 -11.54 13.55 -15.18
N LEU A 216 -10.86 13.46 -14.04
CA LEU A 216 -10.61 12.20 -13.34
C LEU A 216 -11.76 11.93 -12.36
N VAL A 217 -12.48 10.83 -12.55
CA VAL A 217 -13.51 10.36 -11.64
C VAL A 217 -12.97 9.13 -10.92
N LEU A 218 -12.82 9.24 -9.60
CA LEU A 218 -12.33 8.17 -8.74
C LEU A 218 -13.51 7.39 -8.19
N GLY A 219 -13.63 6.12 -8.59
CA GLY A 219 -14.63 5.22 -8.04
C GLY A 219 -14.16 4.60 -6.73
N GLN A 220 -15.08 4.39 -5.80
CA GLN A 220 -14.80 3.79 -4.48
C GLN A 220 -15.44 2.40 -4.35
N TYR A 221 -15.51 1.88 -3.12
CA TYR A 221 -16.04 0.57 -2.75
C TYR A 221 -16.89 0.68 -1.47
N LEU A 222 -17.64 1.77 -1.34
CA LEU A 222 -18.49 2.10 -0.21
C LEU A 222 -19.56 1.03 0.03
N ALA A 223 -20.11 0.45 -1.04
CA ALA A 223 -21.08 -0.63 -0.91
C ALA A 223 -20.47 -1.90 -0.32
N GLN A 224 -19.23 -2.23 -0.67
CA GLN A 224 -18.50 -3.36 -0.07
C GLN A 224 -18.10 -3.11 1.39
N LEU A 225 -18.08 -1.84 1.81
CA LEU A 225 -17.87 -1.44 3.19
C LEU A 225 -19.19 -1.37 3.99
N ASP A 226 -20.32 -1.80 3.40
CA ASP A 226 -21.66 -1.73 3.96
C ASP A 226 -22.07 -0.30 4.39
N LEU A 227 -21.52 0.73 3.73
CA LEU A 227 -21.84 2.14 4.01
C LEU A 227 -23.08 2.61 3.25
N ILE A 228 -23.29 2.08 2.04
CA ILE A 228 -24.42 2.34 1.14
C ILE A 228 -24.75 1.07 0.36
N THR A 229 -25.86 1.06 -0.37
CA THR A 229 -26.20 -0.03 -1.29
C THR A 229 -25.40 0.07 -2.60
N ALA A 230 -25.31 -1.03 -3.34
CA ALA A 230 -24.67 -1.05 -4.66
C ALA A 230 -25.39 -0.15 -5.69
N GLU A 231 -26.70 0.05 -5.54
CA GLU A 231 -27.51 0.94 -6.38
C GLU A 231 -27.19 2.41 -6.07
N GLU A 232 -27.13 2.78 -4.79
CA GLU A 232 -26.72 4.13 -4.36
C GLU A 232 -25.28 4.46 -4.79
N GLU A 233 -24.36 3.48 -4.74
CA GLU A 233 -22.98 3.67 -5.21
C GLU A 233 -22.93 3.89 -6.72
N LEU A 234 -23.74 3.16 -7.49
CA LEU A 234 -23.85 3.38 -8.93
C LEU A 234 -24.41 4.77 -9.24
N ASP A 235 -25.51 5.16 -8.58
CA ASP A 235 -26.12 6.48 -8.74
C ASP A 235 -25.15 7.61 -8.39
N LEU A 236 -24.33 7.43 -7.35
CA LEU A 236 -23.27 8.38 -6.99
C LEU A 236 -22.27 8.55 -8.14
N HIS A 237 -21.79 7.45 -8.73
CA HIS A 237 -20.86 7.53 -9.86
C HIS A 237 -21.52 8.18 -11.10
N LEU A 238 -22.81 7.92 -11.35
CA LEU A 238 -23.55 8.55 -12.46
C LEU A 238 -23.70 10.06 -12.24
N GLN A 239 -24.01 10.49 -11.02
CA GLN A 239 -24.08 11.92 -10.66
C GLN A 239 -22.72 12.62 -10.82
N MET A 240 -21.60 11.93 -10.54
CA MET A 240 -20.26 12.47 -10.81
C MET A 240 -20.06 12.77 -12.30
N LEU A 241 -20.59 11.93 -13.22
CA LEU A 241 -20.51 12.21 -14.66
C LEU A 241 -21.34 13.44 -15.06
N ASP A 242 -22.51 13.61 -14.45
CA ASP A 242 -23.35 14.78 -14.68
C ASP A 242 -22.63 16.08 -14.24
N VAL A 243 -21.88 16.04 -13.13
CA VAL A 243 -21.03 17.15 -12.68
C VAL A 243 -19.91 17.46 -13.68
N VAL A 244 -19.26 16.44 -14.25
CA VAL A 244 -18.24 16.63 -15.30
C VAL A 244 -18.85 17.32 -16.52
N LYS A 245 -20.02 16.88 -16.97
CA LYS A 245 -20.72 17.50 -18.11
C LYS A 245 -21.11 18.96 -17.81
N ALA A 246 -21.64 19.23 -16.62
CA ALA A 246 -22.02 20.57 -16.19
C ALA A 246 -20.82 21.53 -16.15
N ALA A 247 -19.61 21.03 -15.91
CA ALA A 247 -18.37 21.78 -16.00
C ALA A 247 -17.89 22.04 -17.44
N GLY A 248 -18.62 21.56 -18.46
CA GLY A 248 -18.27 21.73 -19.88
C GLY A 248 -17.15 20.81 -20.37
N LEU A 249 -16.78 19.81 -19.58
CA LEU A 249 -15.75 18.84 -19.90
C LEU A 249 -16.34 17.72 -20.77
N THR A 250 -15.52 17.16 -21.65
CA THR A 250 -15.96 16.20 -22.69
C THR A 250 -15.39 14.81 -22.51
N THR A 251 -14.34 14.66 -21.70
CA THR A 251 -13.65 13.39 -21.48
C THR A 251 -13.72 13.01 -20.01
N VAL A 252 -14.08 11.76 -19.71
CA VAL A 252 -14.02 11.21 -18.35
C VAL A 252 -13.01 10.08 -18.31
N ILE A 253 -12.03 10.22 -17.42
CA ILE A 253 -11.11 9.15 -17.05
C ILE A 253 -11.69 8.55 -15.76
N PHE A 254 -12.34 7.40 -15.87
CA PHE A 254 -12.86 6.71 -14.69
C PHE A 254 -11.84 5.71 -14.16
N LYS A 255 -11.37 5.95 -12.92
CA LYS A 255 -10.46 5.04 -12.21
C LYS A 255 -11.22 4.35 -11.08
N PRO A 256 -11.62 3.07 -11.24
CA PRO A 256 -12.24 2.33 -10.14
C PRO A 256 -11.22 2.04 -9.03
N HIS A 257 -11.70 1.90 -7.81
CA HIS A 257 -10.93 1.36 -6.70
C HIS A 257 -10.42 -0.05 -7.02
N PRO A 258 -9.19 -0.45 -6.65
CA PRO A 258 -8.66 -1.79 -6.93
C PRO A 258 -9.53 -2.94 -6.44
N THR A 259 -10.29 -2.72 -5.36
CA THR A 259 -11.17 -3.74 -4.77
C THR A 259 -12.62 -3.68 -5.24
N SER A 260 -13.03 -2.66 -6.01
CA SER A 260 -14.43 -2.56 -6.46
C SER A 260 -14.76 -3.67 -7.46
N ALA A 261 -16.01 -4.15 -7.44
CA ALA A 261 -16.44 -5.18 -8.38
C ALA A 261 -16.35 -4.64 -9.82
N ARG A 262 -15.82 -5.43 -10.76
CA ARG A 262 -15.59 -5.05 -12.17
C ARG A 262 -16.85 -4.61 -12.94
N THR A 263 -18.03 -4.73 -12.35
CA THR A 263 -19.34 -4.53 -12.98
C THR A 263 -19.82 -3.07 -13.07
N THR A 264 -19.05 -2.08 -12.60
CA THR A 264 -19.47 -0.66 -12.59
C THR A 264 -19.21 0.12 -13.89
N THR A 265 -18.46 -0.41 -14.86
CA THR A 265 -18.07 0.40 -16.04
C THR A 265 -19.12 0.49 -17.14
N GLY A 266 -19.97 -0.54 -17.31
CA GLY A 266 -20.99 -0.58 -18.37
C GLY A 266 -22.06 0.51 -18.26
N PRO A 267 -22.70 0.69 -17.09
CA PRO A 267 -23.63 1.79 -16.86
C PRO A 267 -23.00 3.17 -17.04
N LEU A 268 -21.78 3.37 -16.55
CA LEU A 268 -21.05 4.65 -16.68
C LEU A 268 -20.79 5.00 -18.15
N ARG A 269 -20.35 4.01 -18.95
CA ARG A 269 -20.15 4.20 -20.39
C ARG A 269 -21.43 4.65 -21.10
N ARG A 270 -22.55 3.98 -20.84
CA ARG A 270 -23.84 4.35 -21.45
C ARG A 270 -24.26 5.77 -21.08
N ARG A 271 -24.12 6.15 -19.80
CA ARG A 271 -24.43 7.52 -19.37
C ARG A 271 -23.54 8.55 -20.05
N SER A 272 -22.25 8.28 -20.21
CA SER A 272 -21.35 9.17 -20.95
C SER A 272 -21.72 9.33 -22.42
N GLU A 273 -22.27 8.29 -23.07
CA GLU A 273 -22.76 8.37 -24.46
C GLU A 273 -24.08 9.15 -24.60
N GLU A 274 -24.86 9.25 -23.52
CA GLU A 274 -26.14 9.99 -23.49
C GLU A 274 -25.98 11.50 -23.23
N LEU A 275 -24.86 11.94 -22.64
CA LEU A 275 -24.61 13.32 -22.19
C LEU A 275 -23.97 14.22 -23.25
#